data_AF-A0A2P8IAN8-F1
#
_entry.id   AF-A0A2P8IAN8-F1
#
_cell.length_a   1.000
_cell.length_b   1.000
_cell.length_c   1.000
_cell.angle_alpha   90.00
_cell.angle_beta   90.00
_cell.angle_gamma   90.00
#
_symmetry.space_group_name_H-M   'P 1'
#
loop_
_entity.id
_entity.type
_entity.pdbx_description
1 polymer ?
#
loop_
_entity_poly.entity_id
_entity_poly.type
_entity_poly.pdbx_seq_one_letter_code
_entity_poly.pdbx_strand_id
1 'polypeptide(L)'
;MVSLCEELIESSRTAGLLEVDRHDAGDLRSRAVNVAVSAVAKFPELRRRVTELVRVWAGAQGRCVVEGRDIGTVVFPAAPVKFYLTATPEARAARRVVQERAGSYEDVLRDVMRRDEADMSRTASPLVPADDAVVIDTTDLAVTQVVDLMASLCRRRGVAIP
;
A
#
# COMPACT_ATOMS: atom_id res chain seq x y z
N MET A 1 -16.31 9.37 -12.48
CA MET A 1 -15.44 8.92 -11.37
C MET A 1 -16.24 8.07 -10.38
N VAL A 2 -17.42 8.51 -9.94
CA VAL A 2 -18.31 7.70 -9.07
C VAL A 2 -18.75 6.38 -9.71
N SER A 3 -19.17 6.34 -10.99
CA SER A 3 -19.59 5.08 -11.63
C SER A 3 -18.44 4.07 -11.78
N LEU A 4 -17.22 4.52 -12.08
CA LEU A 4 -16.05 3.63 -12.17
C LEU A 4 -15.78 2.92 -10.83
N CYS A 5 -15.90 3.63 -9.71
CA CYS A 5 -15.74 2.99 -8.40
C CYS A 5 -16.86 1.98 -8.11
N GLU A 6 -18.10 2.25 -8.54
CA GLU A 6 -19.24 1.34 -8.36
C GLU A 6 -19.10 0.07 -9.21
N GLU A 7 -18.69 0.23 -10.47
CA GLU A 7 -18.37 -0.89 -11.38
C GLU A 7 -17.28 -1.77 -10.78
N LEU A 8 -16.19 -1.17 -10.29
CA LEU A 8 -15.09 -1.91 -9.64
C LEU A 8 -15.55 -2.60 -8.34
N ILE A 9 -16.40 -1.96 -7.53
CA ILE A 9 -16.93 -2.55 -6.30
C ILE A 9 -17.73 -3.81 -6.63
N GLU A 10 -18.56 -3.76 -7.67
CA GLU A 10 -19.36 -4.92 -8.06
C GLU A 10 -18.48 -6.05 -8.60
N SER A 11 -17.54 -5.76 -9.50
CA SER A 11 -16.59 -6.75 -10.01
C SER A 11 -15.72 -7.37 -8.91
N SER A 12 -15.42 -6.63 -7.84
CA SER A 12 -14.55 -7.10 -6.74
C SER A 12 -15.12 -8.26 -5.93
N ARG A 13 -16.43 -8.49 -6.03
CA ARG A 13 -17.12 -9.58 -5.33
C ARG A 13 -16.75 -10.96 -5.87
N THR A 14 -16.36 -11.05 -7.14
CA THR A 14 -16.17 -12.32 -7.84
C THR A 14 -14.80 -12.43 -8.50
N ALA A 15 -14.12 -11.32 -8.77
CA ALA A 15 -12.83 -11.31 -9.45
C ALA A 15 -11.64 -11.42 -8.47
N GLY A 16 -10.72 -12.36 -8.76
CA GLY A 16 -9.44 -12.46 -8.04
C GLY A 16 -8.46 -11.33 -8.38
N LEU A 17 -8.63 -10.68 -9.54
CA LEU A 17 -7.88 -9.52 -9.98
C LEU A 17 -8.86 -8.44 -10.48
N LEU A 18 -8.65 -7.20 -10.04
CA LEU A 18 -9.40 -6.04 -10.51
C LEU A 18 -8.59 -5.32 -11.58
N GLU A 19 -9.11 -5.29 -12.80
CA GLU A 19 -8.51 -4.57 -13.92
C GLU A 19 -9.38 -3.36 -14.28
N VAL A 20 -8.74 -2.30 -14.77
CA VAL A 20 -9.43 -1.17 -15.39
C VAL A 20 -9.11 -1.23 -16.86
N ASP A 21 -10.07 -1.59 -17.71
CA ASP A 21 -9.89 -1.79 -19.17
C ASP A 21 -9.22 -0.63 -19.92
N ARG A 22 -9.12 0.54 -19.28
CA ARG A 22 -8.61 1.79 -19.86
C ARG A 22 -7.14 2.07 -19.57
N HIS A 23 -6.50 1.37 -18.63
CA HIS A 23 -5.13 1.64 -18.21
C HIS A 23 -4.40 0.35 -17.86
N ASP A 24 -3.18 0.20 -18.37
CA ASP A 24 -2.33 -0.93 -18.02
C ASP A 24 -1.53 -0.68 -16.72
N ALA A 25 -0.83 -1.71 -16.25
CA ALA A 25 -0.03 -1.61 -15.02
C ALA A 25 1.17 -0.66 -15.14
N GLY A 26 1.59 -0.31 -16.36
CA GLY A 26 2.64 0.67 -16.64
C GLY A 26 2.13 2.10 -16.51
N ASP A 27 0.92 2.38 -17.02
CA ASP A 27 0.24 3.67 -16.93
C ASP A 27 0.10 4.13 -15.48
N LEU A 28 -0.30 3.20 -14.60
CA LEU A 28 -0.46 3.43 -13.16
C LEU A 28 0.87 3.74 -12.45
N ARG A 29 2.01 3.45 -13.07
CA ARG A 29 3.36 3.73 -12.56
C ARG A 29 4.01 4.93 -13.24
N SER A 30 3.33 5.58 -14.17
CA SER A 30 3.85 6.75 -14.87
C SER A 30 4.19 7.89 -13.89
N ARG A 31 5.13 8.76 -14.30
CA ARG A 31 5.50 9.95 -13.52
C ARG A 31 4.30 10.85 -13.26
N ALA A 32 3.42 11.03 -14.25
CA ALA A 32 2.22 11.85 -14.12
C ALA A 32 1.30 11.34 -12.99
N VAL A 33 1.07 10.02 -12.94
CA VAL A 33 0.28 9.39 -11.87
C VAL A 33 0.98 9.52 -10.52
N ASN A 34 2.28 9.22 -10.42
CA ASN A 34 3.04 9.33 -9.17
C ASN A 34 3.03 10.76 -8.58
N VAL A 35 3.04 11.79 -9.44
CA VAL A 35 2.96 13.19 -9.01
C VAL A 35 1.54 13.54 -8.51
N ALA A 36 0.49 13.10 -9.23
CA ALA A 36 -0.89 13.48 -8.95
C ALA A 36 -1.54 12.69 -7.80
N VAL A 37 -1.17 11.43 -7.58
CA VAL A 37 -1.89 10.51 -6.69
C VAL A 37 -1.98 11.00 -5.25
N SER A 38 -0.96 11.71 -4.74
CA SER A 38 -0.96 12.23 -3.36
C SER A 38 -1.98 13.35 -3.17
N ALA A 39 -2.25 14.15 -4.20
CA ALA A 39 -3.28 15.19 -4.15
C ALA A 39 -4.69 14.58 -4.20
N VAL A 40 -4.87 13.57 -5.07
CA VAL A 40 -6.14 12.85 -5.23
C VAL A 40 -6.50 12.03 -3.98
N ALA A 41 -5.51 11.38 -3.35
CA ALA A 41 -5.74 10.56 -2.15
C ALA A 41 -6.18 11.35 -0.91
N LYS A 42 -6.22 12.69 -0.96
CA LYS A 42 -6.71 13.54 0.14
C LYS A 42 -8.23 13.67 0.17
N PHE A 43 -8.95 13.34 -0.90
CA PHE A 43 -10.41 13.49 -0.96
C PHE A 43 -11.12 12.41 -0.11
N PRO A 44 -11.83 12.77 0.97
CA PRO A 44 -12.43 11.80 1.89
C PRO A 44 -13.45 10.88 1.22
N GLU A 45 -14.25 11.40 0.29
CA GLU A 45 -15.26 10.61 -0.42
C GLU A 45 -14.62 9.52 -1.30
N LEU A 46 -13.54 9.86 -2.02
CA LEU A 46 -12.80 8.89 -2.82
C LEU A 46 -12.20 7.81 -1.91
N ARG A 47 -11.58 8.22 -0.80
CA ARG A 47 -11.02 7.29 0.19
C ARG A 47 -12.07 6.31 0.72
N ARG A 48 -13.28 6.80 1.03
CA ARG A 48 -14.39 5.96 1.48
C ARG A 48 -14.75 4.89 0.43
N ARG A 49 -14.85 5.26 -0.85
CA ARG A 49 -15.16 4.32 -1.94
C ARG A 49 -14.04 3.30 -2.16
N VAL A 50 -12.77 3.72 -2.15
CA VAL A 50 -11.63 2.79 -2.28
C VAL A 50 -11.55 1.86 -1.07
N THR A 51 -11.84 2.35 0.14
CA THR A 51 -11.89 1.51 1.34
C THR A 51 -12.97 0.44 1.23
N GLU A 52 -14.16 0.81 0.74
CA GLU A 52 -15.25 -0.11 0.49
C GLU A 52 -14.86 -1.18 -0.55
N LEU A 53 -14.27 -0.78 -1.67
CA LEU A 53 -13.75 -1.68 -2.69
C LEU A 53 -12.79 -2.72 -2.11
N VAL A 54 -11.78 -2.28 -1.36
CA VAL A 54 -10.77 -3.17 -0.77
C VAL A 54 -11.40 -4.12 0.25
N ARG A 55 -12.38 -3.65 1.04
CA ARG A 55 -13.12 -4.49 2.00
C ARG A 55 -13.97 -5.55 1.31
N VAL A 56 -14.70 -5.18 0.27
CA VAL A 56 -15.53 -6.13 -0.51
C VAL A 56 -14.64 -7.19 -1.14
N TRP A 57 -13.56 -6.77 -1.81
CA TRP A 57 -12.60 -7.70 -2.42
C TRP A 57 -12.01 -8.67 -1.39
N ALA A 58 -11.47 -8.15 -0.29
CA ALA A 58 -10.82 -8.97 0.74
C ALA A 58 -11.80 -9.92 1.44
N GLY A 59 -13.06 -9.50 1.63
CA GLY A 59 -14.11 -10.33 2.23
C GLY A 59 -14.54 -11.51 1.34
N ALA A 60 -14.32 -11.42 0.03
CA ALA A 60 -14.52 -12.53 -0.90
C ALA A 60 -13.31 -13.51 -0.92
N GLN A 61 -12.17 -13.13 -0.35
CA GLN A 61 -10.99 -13.99 -0.29
C GLN A 61 -11.01 -14.87 0.96
N GLY A 62 -10.57 -16.12 0.84
CA GLY A 62 -10.37 -16.98 2.03
C GLY A 62 -9.21 -16.49 2.91
N ARG A 63 -8.10 -16.10 2.30
CA ARG A 63 -6.93 -15.44 2.94
C ARG A 63 -6.32 -14.46 1.97
N CYS A 64 -5.89 -13.30 2.44
CA CYS A 64 -5.21 -12.32 1.61
C CYS A 64 -4.17 -11.52 2.40
N VAL A 65 -3.22 -10.94 1.68
CA VAL A 65 -2.33 -9.89 2.17
C VAL A 65 -2.75 -8.60 1.48
N VAL A 66 -3.00 -7.55 2.25
CA VAL A 66 -3.39 -6.24 1.73
C VAL A 66 -2.29 -5.23 2.07
N GLU A 67 -1.70 -4.63 1.04
CA GLU A 67 -0.69 -3.60 1.16
C GLU A 67 -1.32 -2.21 0.97
N GLY A 68 -0.88 -1.23 1.76
CA GLY A 68 -1.33 0.15 1.62
C GLY A 68 -0.82 1.03 2.77
N ARG A 69 -1.39 2.23 2.92
CA ARG A 69 -0.93 3.23 3.90
C ARG A 69 -1.67 3.16 5.24
N ASP A 70 -2.98 2.96 5.22
CA ASP A 70 -3.86 2.98 6.39
C ASP A 70 -4.63 1.66 6.56
N ILE A 71 -4.04 0.55 6.09
CA ILE A 71 -4.69 -0.75 6.11
C ILE A 71 -4.97 -1.20 7.55
N GLY A 72 -3.98 -1.14 8.43
CA GLY A 72 -4.11 -1.58 9.82
C GLY A 72 -4.84 -0.61 10.75
N THR A 73 -5.04 0.63 10.33
CA THR A 73 -5.65 1.70 11.16
C THR A 73 -7.08 2.03 10.74
N VAL A 74 -7.41 1.94 9.44
CA VAL A 74 -8.71 2.35 8.90
C VAL A 74 -9.38 1.25 8.11
N VAL A 75 -8.69 0.61 7.17
CA VAL A 75 -9.35 -0.37 6.27
C VAL A 75 -9.72 -1.64 7.03
N PHE A 76 -8.76 -2.27 7.71
CA PHE A 76 -8.92 -3.48 8.53
C PHE A 76 -8.30 -3.29 9.93
N PRO A 77 -8.91 -2.46 10.79
CA PRO A 77 -8.43 -2.26 12.17
C PRO A 77 -8.51 -3.53 13.02
N ALA A 78 -9.28 -4.54 12.61
CA ALA A 78 -9.37 -5.84 13.26
C ALA A 78 -8.51 -6.93 12.60
N ALA A 79 -7.61 -6.58 11.67
CA ALA A 79 -6.72 -7.56 11.03
C ALA A 79 -5.91 -8.33 12.10
N PRO A 80 -5.80 -9.67 12.01
CA PRO A 80 -5.17 -10.48 13.06
C PRO A 80 -3.65 -10.24 13.16
N VAL A 81 -3.04 -9.80 12.07
CA VAL A 81 -1.63 -9.45 11.98
C VAL A 81 -1.49 -8.18 11.15
N LYS A 82 -0.71 -7.22 11.65
CA LYS A 82 -0.44 -5.94 11.00
C LYS A 82 1.06 -5.70 11.01
N PHE A 83 1.58 -5.27 9.87
CA PHE A 83 2.98 -4.90 9.70
C PHE A 83 3.07 -3.44 9.28
N TYR A 84 4.01 -2.72 9.87
CA TYR A 84 4.44 -1.41 9.39
C TYR A 84 5.88 -1.54 8.90
N LEU A 85 6.06 -1.62 7.59
CA LEU A 85 7.38 -1.72 6.98
C LEU A 85 7.95 -0.31 6.80
N THR A 86 9.13 -0.06 7.35
CA THR A 86 9.86 1.20 7.19
C THR A 86 11.25 0.96 6.62
N ALA A 87 11.89 2.02 6.16
CA ALA A 87 13.30 2.07 5.79
C ALA A 87 13.72 3.53 5.65
N THR A 88 15.02 3.80 5.77
CA THR A 88 15.57 5.12 5.50
C THR A 88 15.18 5.62 4.10
N PRO A 89 14.95 6.93 3.91
CA PRO A 89 14.70 7.51 2.60
C PRO A 89 15.77 7.13 1.56
N GLU A 90 17.03 7.08 1.99
CA GLU A 90 18.18 6.74 1.16
C GLU A 90 18.11 5.30 0.65
N ALA A 91 17.79 4.33 1.52
CA ALA A 91 17.63 2.94 1.13
C ALA A 91 16.45 2.76 0.16
N ARG A 92 15.33 3.45 0.40
CA ARG A 92 14.16 3.41 -0.49
C ARG A 92 14.46 4.04 -1.85
N ALA A 93 15.17 5.17 -1.87
CA ALA A 93 15.60 5.83 -3.10
C ALA A 93 16.54 4.92 -3.91
N ALA A 94 17.54 4.33 -3.27
CA ALA A 94 18.49 3.42 -3.93
C ALA A 94 17.77 2.22 -4.58
N ARG A 95 16.84 1.58 -3.86
CA ARG A 95 16.02 0.48 -4.41
C ARG A 95 15.17 0.91 -5.60
N ARG A 96 14.57 2.10 -5.53
CA ARG A 96 13.68 2.61 -6.57
C ARG A 96 14.43 2.97 -7.85
N VAL A 97 15.63 3.54 -7.75
CA VAL A 97 16.51 3.80 -8.91
C VAL A 97 16.80 2.50 -9.67
N VAL A 98 17.13 1.42 -8.94
CA VAL A 98 17.39 0.10 -9.54
C VAL A 98 16.13 -0.47 -10.22
N GLN A 99 14.96 -0.29 -9.61
CA GLN A 99 13.69 -0.80 -10.12
C GLN A 99 13.18 -0.04 -11.36
N GLU A 100 13.21 1.29 -11.34
CA GLU A 100 12.64 2.12 -12.39
C GLU A 100 13.62 2.36 -13.55
N ARG A 101 14.93 2.17 -13.32
CA ARG A 101 16.02 2.43 -14.29
C ARG A 101 15.92 3.81 -14.94
N ALA A 102 15.31 4.77 -14.25
CA ALA A 102 15.00 6.10 -14.75
C ALA A 102 15.13 7.13 -13.62
N GLY A 103 15.67 8.31 -13.95
CA GLY A 103 15.93 9.39 -12.99
C GLY A 103 17.27 9.30 -12.27
N SER A 104 17.75 10.43 -11.75
CA SER A 104 18.91 10.46 -10.87
C SER A 104 18.52 10.04 -9.45
N TYR A 105 19.49 9.54 -8.69
CA TYR A 105 19.29 9.19 -7.29
C TYR A 105 18.74 10.37 -6.48
N GLU A 106 19.25 11.57 -6.72
CA GLU A 106 18.87 12.79 -6.01
C GLU A 106 17.41 13.16 -6.27
N ASP A 107 16.92 13.00 -7.50
CA ASP A 107 15.53 13.29 -7.84
C ASP A 107 14.58 12.26 -7.23
N VAL A 108 14.96 10.98 -7.24
CA VAL A 108 14.19 9.91 -6.61
C VAL A 108 14.13 10.11 -5.09
N LEU A 109 15.26 10.44 -4.45
CA LEU A 109 15.31 10.71 -3.00
C LEU A 109 14.39 11.88 -2.63
N ARG A 110 14.44 12.96 -3.41
CA ARG A 110 13.56 14.13 -3.21
C ARG A 110 12.09 13.76 -3.32
N ASP A 111 11.72 12.96 -4.33
CA ASP A 111 10.33 12.52 -4.49
C ASP A 111 9.88 11.60 -3.35
N VAL A 112 10.75 10.68 -2.91
CA VAL A 112 10.50 9.80 -1.76
C VAL A 112 10.19 10.63 -0.52
N MET A 113 11.08 11.56 -0.15
CA MET A 113 10.89 12.41 1.04
C MET A 113 9.62 13.26 0.95
N ARG A 114 9.38 13.89 -0.21
CA ARG A 114 8.19 14.70 -0.45
C ARG A 114 6.90 13.88 -0.28
N ARG A 115 6.89 12.64 -0.75
CA ARG A 115 5.74 11.74 -0.62
C ARG A 115 5.53 11.31 0.81
N ASP A 116 6.58 10.97 1.54
CA ASP A 116 6.46 10.59 2.96
C ASP A 116 5.89 11.74 3.79
N GLU A 117 6.40 12.95 3.60
CA GLU A 117 5.87 14.14 4.27
C GLU A 117 4.39 14.37 3.92
N ALA A 118 4.03 14.23 2.64
CA ALA A 118 2.65 14.35 2.19
C ALA A 118 1.73 13.21 2.68
N ASP A 119 2.27 12.03 2.99
CA ASP A 119 1.53 10.87 3.51
C ASP A 119 1.32 10.96 5.02
N MET A 120 2.35 11.41 5.75
CA MET A 120 2.33 11.55 7.21
C MET A 120 1.52 12.77 7.67
N SER A 121 1.55 13.87 6.92
CA SER A 121 0.87 15.13 7.29
C SER A 121 -0.63 15.18 6.94
N ARG A 122 -1.21 14.11 6.39
CA ARG A 122 -2.63 14.14 5.96
C ARG A 122 -3.55 14.17 7.16
N THR A 123 -4.54 15.05 7.13
CA THR A 123 -5.61 15.09 8.14
C THR A 123 -6.49 13.83 8.10
N ALA A 124 -6.73 13.26 6.90
CA ALA A 124 -7.52 12.06 6.71
C ALA A 124 -6.64 10.82 6.51
N SER A 125 -6.70 9.89 7.46
CA SER A 125 -5.90 8.65 7.56
C SER A 125 -4.41 8.88 7.25
N PRO A 126 -3.67 9.58 8.15
CA PRO A 126 -2.24 9.77 8.01
C PRO A 126 -1.51 8.43 7.99
N LEU A 127 -0.34 8.40 7.35
CA LEU A 127 0.56 7.26 7.42
C LEU A 127 1.17 7.16 8.83
N VAL A 128 0.54 6.35 9.67
CA VAL A 128 0.99 6.02 11.02
C VAL A 128 0.84 4.52 11.24
N PRO A 129 1.76 3.88 12.00
CA PRO A 129 1.56 2.50 12.42
C PRO A 129 0.30 2.39 13.29
N ALA A 130 -0.43 1.29 13.17
CA ALA A 130 -1.44 0.95 14.17
C ALA A 130 -0.75 0.59 15.50
N ASP A 131 -1.42 0.84 16.63
CA ASP A 131 -0.85 0.58 17.96
C ASP A 131 -0.41 -0.88 18.18
N ASP A 132 -1.08 -1.82 17.51
CA ASP A 132 -0.82 -3.25 17.54
C ASP A 132 -0.01 -3.76 16.32
N ALA A 133 0.48 -2.86 15.46
CA ALA A 133 1.31 -3.22 14.32
C ALA A 133 2.75 -3.54 14.76
N VAL A 134 3.34 -4.55 14.13
CA VAL A 134 4.77 -4.80 14.26
C VAL A 134 5.52 -3.95 13.24
N VAL A 135 6.35 -3.05 13.76
CA VAL A 135 7.25 -2.22 12.96
C VAL A 135 8.46 -3.06 12.56
N ILE A 136 8.74 -3.12 11.25
CA ILE A 136 9.91 -3.79 10.69
C ILE A 136 10.71 -2.76 9.92
N ASP A 137 11.89 -2.42 10.44
CA ASP A 137 12.86 -1.65 9.67
C ASP A 137 13.55 -2.57 8.66
N THR A 138 13.35 -2.27 7.39
CA THR A 138 13.87 -3.04 6.27
C THR A 138 15.15 -2.46 5.71
N THR A 139 15.72 -1.38 6.27
CA THR A 139 16.86 -0.63 5.72
C THR A 139 18.01 -1.54 5.28
N ASP A 140 18.41 -2.47 6.15
CA ASP A 140 19.53 -3.39 5.91
C ASP A 140 19.08 -4.84 5.72
N LEU A 141 17.79 -5.07 5.46
CA LEU A 141 17.24 -6.41 5.27
C LEU A 141 17.03 -6.75 3.80
N ALA A 142 17.43 -7.96 3.43
CA ALA A 142 17.02 -8.58 2.18
C ALA A 142 15.53 -8.95 2.21
N VAL A 143 14.91 -9.02 1.03
CA VAL A 143 13.48 -9.38 0.89
C VAL A 143 13.17 -10.72 1.58
N THR A 144 14.05 -11.72 1.45
CA THR A 144 13.87 -13.03 2.09
C THR A 144 13.82 -12.93 3.61
N GLN A 145 14.71 -12.12 4.22
CA GLN A 145 14.72 -11.91 5.67
C GLN A 145 13.44 -11.22 6.15
N VAL A 146 12.95 -10.22 5.41
CA VAL A 146 11.68 -9.55 5.72
C VAL A 146 10.51 -10.53 5.65
N VAL A 147 10.44 -11.33 4.58
CA VAL A 147 9.40 -12.35 4.41
C VAL A 147 9.44 -13.39 5.53
N ASP A 148 10.63 -13.87 5.91
CA ASP A 148 10.80 -14.85 6.99
C ASP A 148 10.36 -14.31 8.35
N LEU A 149 10.67 -13.04 8.65
CA LEU A 149 10.22 -12.35 9.85
C LEU A 149 8.70 -12.24 9.88
N MET A 150 8.10 -11.77 8.79
CA MET A 150 6.64 -11.64 8.65
C MET A 150 5.96 -13.01 8.80
N ALA A 151 6.47 -14.02 8.09
CA ALA A 151 5.92 -15.37 8.13
C ALA A 151 5.99 -15.99 9.52
N SER A 152 7.12 -15.80 10.22
CA SER A 152 7.28 -16.29 11.58
C SER A 152 6.32 -15.62 12.56
N LEU A 153 6.06 -14.32 12.39
CA LEU A 153 5.09 -13.60 13.22
C LEU A 153 3.65 -14.06 12.98
N CYS A 154 3.26 -14.26 11.71
CA CYS A 154 1.96 -14.82 11.34
C CYS A 154 1.73 -16.20 11.99
N ARG A 155 2.72 -17.10 11.91
CA ARG A 155 2.66 -18.42 12.58
C ARG A 155 2.47 -18.30 14.09
N ARG A 156 3.21 -17.41 14.76
CA ARG A 156 3.06 -17.16 16.21
C ARG A 156 1.67 -16.64 16.60
N ARG A 157 1.01 -15.93 15.69
CA ARG A 157 -0.35 -15.39 15.86
C ARG A 157 -1.44 -16.37 15.41
N GLY A 158 -1.09 -17.62 15.08
CA GLY A 158 -2.05 -18.64 14.65
C GLY A 158 -2.55 -18.45 13.21
N VAL A 159 -1.93 -17.58 12.42
CA VAL A 159 -2.25 -17.41 11.01
C VAL A 159 -1.47 -18.44 10.20
N ALA A 160 -2.17 -19.42 9.66
CA ALA A 160 -1.58 -20.44 8.81
C ALA A 160 -1.10 -19.84 7.48
N ILE A 161 0.16 -20.11 7.14
CA ILE A 161 0.79 -19.74 5.87
C ILE A 161 0.90 -21.03 5.04
N PRO A 162 0.35 -21.05 3.82
CA PRO A 162 0.45 -22.21 2.93
C PRO A 162 1.89 -22.48 2.47
#